data_AF-A0A8S3SZW6-F1
#
_entry.id   AF-A0A8S3SZW6-F1
#
_cell.length_a   1.000
_cell.length_b   1.000
_cell.length_c   1.000
_cell.angle_alpha   90.00
_cell.angle_beta   90.00
_cell.angle_gamma   90.00
#
_symmetry.space_group_name_H-M   'P 1'
#
loop_
_entity.id
_entity.type
_entity.pdbx_description
1 polymer ?
#
loop_
_entity_poly.entity_id
_entity_poly.type
_entity_poly.pdbx_seq_one_letter_code
_entity_poly.pdbx_strand_id
1 'polypeptide(L)'
;MGMPLRRHHSYSFAYGRFYEGMESTVLILRTIAVIINYDYVIDFMFYLTELCERSGLFLLVTYLALSILTMKVNTASNFMRILQLTYIQHLFNFKVDLHSKGTSNRFATANIKTEDTEQVFEKDAKQDAEDLIIVHFQNFIDDNESIVDEDLVAWVTMGIHHIHHTEDLPVTPTPGMGVSFYLLPYNYFDEDPAISSLNAVRIEPRIIPNLRHLLTLTVMASNKVCSVYLKK
;
A
#
# COMPACT_ATOMS: atom_id res chain seq x y z
N MET A 1 -8.56 -4.11 -9.04
CA MET A 1 -8.34 -2.68 -8.71
C MET A 1 -8.66 -1.69 -9.85
N GLY A 2 -9.17 -2.10 -11.01
CA GLY A 2 -9.43 -1.16 -12.13
C GLY A 2 -8.18 -0.63 -12.86
N MET A 3 -6.98 -0.99 -12.36
CA MET A 3 -5.68 -0.79 -13.00
C MET A 3 -4.97 -2.15 -13.14
N PRO A 4 -4.11 -2.33 -14.16
CA PRO A 4 -3.25 -3.52 -14.25
C PRO A 4 -2.16 -3.50 -13.16
N LEU A 5 -1.77 -4.67 -12.67
CA LEU A 5 -0.65 -4.81 -11.72
C LEU A 5 0.70 -4.53 -12.41
N ARG A 6 0.85 -5.03 -13.64
CA ARG A 6 1.96 -4.71 -14.54
C ARG A 6 1.47 -4.66 -15.99
N ARG A 7 2.09 -3.79 -16.80
CA ARG A 7 1.87 -3.74 -18.26
C ARG A 7 3.08 -3.21 -19.00
N HIS A 8 3.36 -3.76 -20.18
CA HIS A 8 4.33 -3.25 -21.12
C HIS A 8 3.76 -3.26 -22.55
N HIS A 9 4.18 -2.29 -23.37
CA HIS A 9 3.82 -2.24 -24.79
C HIS A 9 5.08 -1.93 -25.60
N SER A 10 5.65 -2.98 -26.20
CA SER A 10 6.78 -2.85 -27.13
C SER A 10 6.26 -2.61 -28.54
N TYR A 11 6.69 -1.49 -29.13
CA TYR A 11 6.50 -1.16 -30.53
C TYR A 11 7.75 -1.46 -31.39
N SER A 12 8.84 -1.92 -30.76
CA SER A 12 10.13 -2.12 -31.44
C SER A 12 10.04 -3.19 -32.53
N PHE A 13 10.59 -2.89 -33.70
CA PHE A 13 10.73 -3.88 -34.77
C PHE A 13 11.94 -4.81 -34.53
N ALA A 14 12.97 -4.35 -33.82
CA ALA A 14 14.19 -5.11 -33.54
C ALA A 14 14.06 -6.05 -32.32
N TYR A 15 13.24 -5.68 -31.33
CA TYR A 15 13.07 -6.43 -30.07
C TYR A 15 11.71 -7.12 -29.95
N GLY A 16 10.97 -7.22 -31.06
CA GLY A 16 9.62 -7.77 -31.10
C GLY A 16 8.53 -6.77 -30.69
N ARG A 17 7.41 -6.81 -31.41
CA ARG A 17 6.22 -6.02 -31.09
C ARG A 17 5.28 -6.86 -30.23
N PHE A 18 4.91 -6.38 -29.05
CA PHE A 18 3.95 -7.07 -28.20
C PHE A 18 3.28 -6.11 -27.22
N TYR A 19 2.08 -6.47 -26.79
CA TYR A 19 1.48 -5.97 -25.56
C TYR A 19 1.51 -7.09 -24.52
N GLU A 20 1.88 -6.77 -23.29
CA GLU A 20 1.71 -7.65 -22.15
C GLU A 20 1.06 -6.86 -21.01
N GLY A 21 0.08 -7.48 -20.35
CA GLY A 21 -0.61 -6.86 -19.24
C GLY A 21 -1.23 -7.90 -18.32
N MET A 22 -1.32 -7.57 -17.04
CA MET A 22 -1.83 -8.46 -16.01
C MET A 22 -2.77 -7.69 -15.09
N GLU A 23 -3.94 -8.26 -14.79
CA GLU A 23 -4.92 -7.61 -13.91
C GLU A 23 -4.40 -7.52 -12.47
N SER A 24 -4.71 -6.41 -11.77
CA SER A 24 -4.48 -6.30 -10.33
C SER A 24 -5.67 -6.83 -9.55
N THR A 25 -5.54 -8.09 -9.11
CA THR A 25 -6.42 -8.75 -8.14
C THR A 25 -5.82 -8.65 -6.74
N VAL A 26 -6.66 -8.33 -5.76
CA VAL A 26 -6.30 -8.11 -4.35
C VAL A 26 -7.32 -8.82 -3.48
N LEU A 27 -6.86 -9.60 -2.51
CA LEU A 27 -7.70 -10.15 -1.44
C LEU A 27 -7.78 -9.12 -0.31
N ILE A 28 -8.98 -8.77 0.15
CA ILE A 28 -9.18 -7.78 1.22
C ILE A 28 -9.86 -8.46 2.40
N LEU A 29 -9.17 -8.50 3.54
CA LEU A 29 -9.77 -8.82 4.83
C LEU A 29 -10.14 -7.50 5.53
N ARG A 30 -11.44 -7.22 5.65
CA ARG A 30 -11.99 -5.99 6.22
C ARG A 30 -12.68 -6.26 7.55
N THR A 31 -12.47 -5.38 8.53
CA THR A 31 -13.26 -5.29 9.77
C THR A 31 -13.74 -3.85 10.00
N ILE A 32 -14.73 -3.66 10.87
CA ILE A 32 -15.27 -2.34 11.23
C ILE A 32 -15.42 -2.25 12.74
N ALA A 33 -14.78 -1.26 13.36
CA ALA A 33 -14.92 -0.94 14.78
C ALA A 33 -15.70 0.38 14.93
N VAL A 34 -16.94 0.28 15.42
CA VAL A 34 -17.79 1.45 15.69
C VAL A 34 -17.64 1.86 17.14
N ILE A 35 -17.00 3.01 17.40
CA ILE A 35 -16.70 3.51 18.74
C ILE A 35 -17.33 4.89 18.93
N ILE A 36 -18.42 4.94 19.71
CA ILE A 36 -19.20 6.16 20.00
C ILE A 36 -19.69 6.85 18.72
N ASN A 37 -18.89 7.77 18.20
CA ASN A 37 -19.15 8.58 17.02
C ASN A 37 -18.04 8.41 15.97
N TYR A 38 -17.50 7.19 15.79
CA TYR A 38 -16.52 6.87 14.75
C TYR A 38 -16.74 5.44 14.20
N ASP A 39 -16.81 5.24 12.88
CA ASP A 39 -16.85 3.95 12.18
C ASP A 39 -15.47 3.62 11.56
N TYR A 40 -14.57 3.07 12.37
CA TYR A 40 -13.22 2.71 11.92
C TYR A 40 -13.22 1.44 11.06
N VAL A 41 -13.26 1.60 9.73
CA VAL A 41 -13.13 0.46 8.80
C VAL A 41 -11.65 0.16 8.53
N ILE A 42 -11.18 -1.04 8.89
CA ILE A 42 -9.78 -1.47 8.82
C ILE A 42 -9.63 -2.60 7.80
N ASP A 43 -8.68 -2.44 6.87
CA ASP A 43 -8.38 -3.37 5.78
C ASP A 43 -6.97 -3.95 5.88
N PHE A 44 -6.87 -5.28 5.76
CA PHE A 44 -5.65 -5.99 5.42
C PHE A 44 -5.76 -6.41 3.95
N MET A 45 -5.09 -5.67 3.08
CA MET A 45 -5.11 -5.86 1.63
C MET A 45 -3.89 -6.65 1.17
N PHE A 46 -4.14 -7.77 0.50
CA PHE A 46 -3.13 -8.72 0.04
C PHE A 46 -3.06 -8.75 -1.50
N TYR A 47 -1.97 -8.23 -2.05
CA TYR A 47 -1.76 -8.20 -3.50
C TYR A 47 -1.30 -9.56 -4.01
N LEU A 48 -1.96 -10.05 -5.07
CA LEU A 48 -1.65 -11.37 -5.62
C LEU A 48 -0.29 -11.36 -6.33
N THR A 49 0.61 -12.20 -5.84
CA THR A 49 1.80 -12.64 -6.59
C THR A 49 1.83 -14.18 -6.53
N GLU A 50 1.79 -14.84 -7.70
CA GLU A 50 1.45 -16.26 -7.80
C GLU A 50 2.68 -17.17 -7.72
N LEU A 51 3.00 -17.67 -6.53
CA LEU A 51 3.74 -18.93 -6.35
C LEU A 51 3.06 -19.79 -5.27
N CYS A 52 2.49 -20.93 -5.69
CA CYS A 52 1.57 -21.77 -4.91
C CYS A 52 2.15 -22.41 -3.62
N GLU A 53 3.44 -22.23 -3.33
CA GLU A 53 4.09 -22.70 -2.09
C GLU A 53 4.92 -21.61 -1.37
N ARG A 54 5.08 -20.42 -1.96
CA ARG A 54 5.94 -19.34 -1.42
C ARG A 54 5.32 -17.96 -1.63
N SER A 55 4.02 -17.85 -1.35
CA SER A 55 3.24 -16.62 -1.49
C SER A 55 3.89 -15.46 -0.73
N GLY A 56 4.45 -14.49 -1.46
CA GLY A 56 4.84 -13.21 -0.90
C GLY A 56 3.59 -12.46 -0.45
N LEU A 57 3.32 -12.44 0.84
CA LEU A 57 2.15 -11.76 1.40
C LEU A 57 2.44 -10.27 1.49
N PHE A 58 2.14 -9.53 0.42
CA PHE A 58 2.13 -8.06 0.42
C PHE A 58 1.03 -7.59 1.35
N LEU A 59 1.37 -7.29 2.61
CA LEU A 59 0.42 -6.66 3.50
C LEU A 59 0.44 -5.15 3.29
N LEU A 60 -0.64 -4.66 2.71
CA LEU A 60 -1.08 -3.29 2.87
C LEU A 60 -2.04 -3.26 4.05
N VAL A 61 -1.65 -2.60 5.15
CA VAL A 61 -2.60 -2.22 6.19
C VAL A 61 -3.17 -0.88 5.77
N THR A 62 -4.42 -0.90 5.32
CA THR A 62 -5.15 0.27 4.84
C THR A 62 -6.35 0.53 5.69
N TYR A 63 -6.83 1.75 5.51
CA TYR A 63 -8.18 2.16 5.86
C TYR A 63 -8.36 2.25 7.37
N LEU A 64 -8.82 3.42 7.76
CA LEU A 64 -9.48 3.64 9.01
C LEU A 64 -10.42 4.78 8.69
N ALA A 65 -11.61 4.40 8.18
CA ALA A 65 -12.61 5.39 7.83
C ALA A 65 -12.94 6.26 9.05
N LEU A 66 -13.18 7.54 8.81
CA LEU A 66 -13.69 8.45 9.80
C LEU A 66 -15.13 8.81 9.46
N SER A 67 -15.95 8.75 10.49
CA SER A 67 -17.30 9.29 10.65
C SER A 67 -17.32 9.75 12.12
N ILE A 68 -18.38 10.08 12.83
CA ILE A 68 -19.81 10.29 12.62
C ILE A 68 -20.09 11.62 13.32
N LEU A 69 -20.98 12.47 12.79
CA LEU A 69 -21.63 13.45 13.64
C LEU A 69 -23.14 13.53 13.39
N THR A 70 -23.89 12.60 13.99
CA THR A 70 -25.36 12.63 13.97
C THR A 70 -25.94 13.70 14.92
N MET A 71 -25.55 14.96 14.73
CA MET A 71 -26.17 16.07 15.47
C MET A 71 -27.47 16.52 14.81
N LYS A 72 -28.55 16.51 15.60
CA LYS A 72 -29.89 16.97 15.19
C LYS A 72 -29.94 18.50 15.25
N VAL A 73 -29.24 19.17 14.34
CA VAL A 73 -29.12 20.64 14.31
C VAL A 73 -30.31 21.26 13.57
N ASN A 74 -31.16 21.99 14.30
CA ASN A 74 -32.35 22.65 13.73
C ASN A 74 -32.06 23.93 12.92
N THR A 75 -30.80 24.34 12.73
CA THR A 75 -30.40 25.50 11.90
C THR A 75 -28.91 25.48 11.57
N ALA A 76 -28.55 25.59 10.29
CA ALA A 76 -27.17 25.48 9.81
C ALA A 76 -26.20 26.55 10.36
N SER A 77 -26.69 27.73 10.73
CA SER A 77 -25.86 28.88 11.13
C SER A 77 -25.17 28.73 12.49
N ASN A 78 -25.78 28.05 13.46
CA ASN A 78 -25.21 27.91 14.80
C ASN A 78 -24.13 26.84 14.89
N PHE A 79 -24.11 25.89 13.94
CA PHE A 79 -23.25 24.72 13.98
C PHE A 79 -21.89 24.94 13.28
N MET A 80 -21.87 25.71 12.19
CA MET A 80 -20.62 26.22 11.59
C MET A 80 -19.72 26.91 12.62
N ARG A 81 -20.32 27.58 13.62
CA ARG A 81 -19.62 28.30 14.69
C ARG A 81 -18.99 27.38 15.77
N ILE A 82 -19.26 26.08 15.73
CA ILE A 82 -18.71 25.07 16.66
C ILE A 82 -17.61 24.25 15.96
N LEU A 83 -17.83 23.82 14.71
CA LEU A 83 -16.81 23.08 13.95
C LEU A 83 -15.52 23.88 13.72
N GLN A 84 -15.62 25.21 13.61
CA GLN A 84 -14.50 26.11 13.33
C GLN A 84 -13.39 26.14 14.41
N LEU A 85 -13.53 25.37 15.49
CA LEU A 85 -12.63 25.35 16.65
C LEU A 85 -12.14 23.93 17.06
N THR A 86 -12.51 22.87 16.34
CA THR A 86 -12.09 21.49 16.68
C THR A 86 -11.11 20.92 15.65
N TYR A 87 -9.81 21.07 15.96
CA TYR A 87 -8.73 20.32 15.34
C TYR A 87 -8.54 19.00 16.10
N ILE A 88 -8.56 17.87 15.39
CA ILE A 88 -8.32 16.54 15.98
C ILE A 88 -7.17 15.87 15.23
N GLN A 89 -6.31 15.19 15.97
CA GLN A 89 -5.34 14.25 15.42
C GLN A 89 -5.82 12.83 15.68
N HIS A 90 -5.87 12.01 14.63
CA HIS A 90 -6.09 10.58 14.76
C HIS A 90 -4.76 9.88 14.59
N LEU A 91 -4.35 9.09 15.59
CA LEU A 91 -3.08 8.36 15.62
C LEU A 91 -3.35 6.88 15.87
N PHE A 92 -2.70 6.02 15.08
CA PHE A 92 -2.86 4.57 15.13
C PHE A 92 -1.48 3.92 15.14
N ASN A 93 -1.22 3.07 16.12
CA ASN A 93 0.03 2.35 16.25
C ASN A 93 -0.17 0.86 15.94
N PHE A 94 0.69 0.32 15.08
CA PHE A 94 0.65 -1.07 14.64
C PHE A 94 1.94 -1.79 15.04
N LYS A 95 1.81 -2.91 15.75
CA LYS A 95 2.90 -3.88 15.92
C LYS A 95 3.07 -4.66 14.62
N VAL A 96 4.26 -4.61 14.03
CA VAL A 96 4.63 -5.34 12.81
C VAL A 96 5.81 -6.26 13.14
N ASP A 97 5.47 -7.52 13.41
CA ASP A 97 6.41 -8.62 13.69
C ASP A 97 6.83 -9.25 12.35
N LEU A 98 8.04 -8.99 11.84
CA LEU A 98 8.44 -9.39 10.49
C LEU A 98 9.61 -10.38 10.50
N HIS A 99 9.30 -11.66 10.30
CA HIS A 99 10.30 -12.71 10.20
C HIS A 99 10.76 -12.93 8.74
N SER A 100 11.75 -12.17 8.26
CA SER A 100 12.26 -12.30 6.88
C SER A 100 13.16 -13.53 6.71
N LYS A 101 12.58 -14.66 6.27
CA LYS A 101 13.25 -15.97 6.13
C LYS A 101 13.77 -16.56 7.46
N GLY A 102 13.40 -15.96 8.59
CA GLY A 102 13.77 -16.34 9.96
C GLY A 102 13.49 -15.19 10.94
N THR A 103 13.73 -15.43 12.22
CA THR A 103 13.65 -14.40 13.28
C THR A 103 14.89 -13.51 13.34
N SER A 104 16.08 -14.03 13.05
CA SER A 104 17.32 -13.23 12.94
C SER A 104 17.26 -12.24 11.77
N ASN A 105 16.99 -10.97 12.05
CA ASN A 105 16.80 -9.90 11.08
C ASN A 105 17.78 -8.72 11.30
N ARG A 106 17.93 -7.87 10.29
CA ARG A 106 18.68 -6.59 10.37
C ARG A 106 17.85 -5.47 9.76
N PHE A 107 17.83 -4.30 10.40
CA PHE A 107 17.28 -3.09 9.82
C PHE A 107 18.33 -2.35 8.96
N ALA A 108 17.93 -1.84 7.80
CA ALA A 108 18.79 -1.05 6.91
C ALA A 108 17.96 0.01 6.16
N THR A 109 18.58 1.14 5.84
CA THR A 109 17.97 2.18 5.00
C THR A 109 18.80 2.40 3.74
N ALA A 110 18.13 2.42 2.58
CA ALA A 110 18.73 2.80 1.30
C ALA A 110 18.28 4.21 0.96
N ASN A 111 19.22 5.15 0.89
CA ASN A 111 18.96 6.57 0.63
C ASN A 111 19.67 7.01 -0.65
N ILE A 112 18.98 7.76 -1.51
CA ILE A 112 19.59 8.44 -2.65
C ILE A 112 20.04 9.81 -2.17
N LYS A 113 21.30 10.16 -2.42
CA LYS A 113 21.87 11.50 -2.20
C LYS A 113 22.51 11.97 -3.49
N THR A 114 22.39 13.26 -3.78
CA THR A 114 23.21 13.95 -4.77
C THR A 114 24.57 14.22 -4.16
N GLU A 115 25.66 13.97 -4.90
CA GLU A 115 27.04 14.17 -4.43
C GLU A 115 27.75 15.23 -5.27
N ASP A 116 28.13 16.32 -4.61
CA ASP A 116 29.18 17.25 -5.04
C ASP A 116 30.26 17.21 -3.93
N THR A 117 31.55 17.30 -4.27
CA THR A 117 32.66 16.97 -3.35
C THR A 117 33.02 18.07 -2.33
N GLU A 118 33.13 17.67 -1.04
CA GLU A 118 33.45 18.45 0.19
C GLU A 118 32.42 19.54 0.61
N GLN A 119 31.98 19.70 1.87
CA GLN A 119 32.43 19.22 3.19
C GLN A 119 31.25 19.01 4.20
N VAL A 120 31.52 18.69 5.48
CA VAL A 120 30.64 18.03 6.51
C VAL A 120 29.81 19.01 7.41
N PHE A 121 28.74 18.55 8.10
CA PHE A 121 28.43 18.73 9.57
C PHE A 121 27.03 18.17 10.03
N GLU A 122 26.75 18.13 11.35
CA GLU A 122 25.90 17.11 12.03
C GLU A 122 24.88 17.65 13.09
N LYS A 123 23.75 16.92 13.29
CA LYS A 123 22.84 16.76 14.48
C LYS A 123 22.14 17.94 15.19
N ASP A 124 20.96 17.63 15.77
CA ASP A 124 20.38 18.23 17.00
C ASP A 124 19.25 17.34 17.61
N ALA A 125 18.83 17.60 18.88
CA ALA A 125 17.92 16.75 19.69
C ALA A 125 17.05 17.52 20.72
N LYS A 126 16.17 16.83 21.48
CA LYS A 126 15.39 17.17 22.74
C LYS A 126 13.85 16.99 22.61
N GLN A 127 13.02 16.82 23.67
CA GLN A 127 13.18 16.38 25.08
C GLN A 127 11.75 16.09 25.67
N ASP A 128 11.67 15.39 26.80
CA ASP A 128 10.52 14.59 27.25
C ASP A 128 9.47 15.32 28.14
N ALA A 129 8.33 14.65 28.37
CA ALA A 129 7.35 14.96 29.40
C ALA A 129 6.77 13.66 30.01
N GLU A 130 6.56 13.64 31.34
CA GLU A 130 6.04 12.48 32.07
C GLU A 130 4.55 12.63 32.42
N ASP A 131 3.82 11.52 32.36
CA ASP A 131 2.53 11.30 33.04
C ASP A 131 2.38 9.80 33.37
N LEU A 132 1.55 9.44 34.35
CA LEU A 132 1.43 8.04 34.81
C LEU A 132 0.77 7.14 33.75
N ILE A 133 1.54 6.19 33.21
CA ILE A 133 1.09 5.21 32.21
C ILE A 133 1.54 3.80 32.65
N ILE A 134 0.73 2.77 32.41
CA ILE A 134 1.02 1.38 32.84
C ILE A 134 2.08 0.71 31.92
N VAL A 135 2.17 1.16 30.67
CA VAL A 135 3.18 0.72 29.68
C VAL A 135 3.85 1.95 29.09
N HIS A 136 5.10 2.20 29.47
CA HIS A 136 5.93 3.23 28.85
C HIS A 136 6.58 2.63 27.60
N PHE A 137 6.12 3.03 26.42
CA PHE A 137 6.65 2.54 25.13
C PHE A 137 8.15 2.85 24.95
N GLN A 138 8.61 3.94 25.58
CA GLN A 138 10.01 4.37 25.61
C GLN A 138 10.94 3.29 26.23
N ASN A 139 10.44 2.51 27.19
CA ASN A 139 11.18 1.41 27.81
C ASN A 139 11.59 0.30 26.81
N PHE A 140 10.98 0.22 25.62
CA PHE A 140 11.38 -0.73 24.56
C PHE A 140 12.54 -0.20 23.69
N ILE A 141 13.12 0.94 24.05
CA ILE A 141 14.17 1.65 23.31
C ILE A 141 15.32 2.07 24.26
N ASP A 142 15.00 2.38 25.52
CA ASP A 142 15.94 2.95 26.51
C ASP A 142 17.12 2.04 26.89
N ASP A 143 16.97 0.73 26.77
CA ASP A 143 18.06 -0.24 26.98
C ASP A 143 19.08 -0.28 25.83
N ASN A 144 18.70 0.26 24.66
CA ASN A 144 19.51 0.29 23.44
C ASN A 144 20.06 -1.11 23.10
N GLU A 145 19.18 -2.12 23.12
CA GLU A 145 19.50 -3.48 22.69
C GLU A 145 20.01 -3.53 21.22
N SER A 146 20.74 -4.60 20.89
CA SER A 146 21.22 -4.83 19.52
C SER A 146 20.05 -5.06 18.56
N ILE A 147 20.09 -4.44 17.39
CA ILE A 147 19.14 -4.68 16.29
C ILE A 147 19.79 -5.42 15.11
N VAL A 148 20.88 -6.15 15.37
CA VAL A 148 21.72 -6.80 14.37
C VAL A 148 21.67 -8.33 14.52
N ASP A 149 21.00 -8.99 13.57
CA ASP A 149 20.74 -10.45 13.55
C ASP A 149 19.80 -10.93 14.68
N GLU A 150 18.92 -10.04 15.14
CA GLU A 150 17.98 -10.27 16.25
C GLU A 150 16.52 -10.32 15.78
N ASP A 151 15.59 -10.69 16.67
CA ASP A 151 14.15 -10.74 16.37
C ASP A 151 13.52 -9.35 16.44
N LEU A 152 13.28 -8.74 15.27
CA LEU A 152 12.95 -7.32 15.16
C LEU A 152 11.44 -7.07 15.03
N VAL A 153 10.89 -6.35 16.01
CA VAL A 153 9.54 -5.77 15.94
C VAL A 153 9.61 -4.34 15.42
N ALA A 154 8.94 -4.06 14.30
CA ALA A 154 8.70 -2.69 13.87
C ALA A 154 7.38 -2.16 14.46
N TRP A 155 7.38 -0.93 14.96
CA TRP A 155 6.17 -0.27 15.47
C TRP A 155 5.84 0.93 14.59
N VAL A 156 4.74 0.85 13.86
CA VAL A 156 4.37 1.84 12.83
C VAL A 156 3.25 2.72 13.35
N THR A 157 3.53 4.01 13.56
CA THR A 157 2.51 5.01 13.85
C THR A 157 2.07 5.69 12.55
N MET A 158 0.78 5.60 12.25
CA MET A 158 0.10 6.36 11.19
C MET A 158 -0.83 7.40 11.80
N GLY A 159 -1.11 8.47 11.06
CA GLY A 159 -2.11 9.43 11.51
C GLY A 159 -2.54 10.46 10.48
N ILE A 160 -3.62 11.14 10.81
CA ILE A 160 -4.21 12.22 10.01
C ILE A 160 -4.57 13.41 10.91
N HIS A 161 -4.29 14.61 10.41
CA HIS A 161 -4.74 15.87 11.00
C HIS A 161 -6.09 16.23 10.37
N HIS A 162 -7.17 16.20 11.16
CA HIS A 162 -8.50 16.52 10.68
C HIS A 162 -8.95 17.88 11.24
N ILE A 163 -9.04 18.86 10.34
CA ILE A 163 -9.77 20.11 10.54
C ILE A 163 -11.13 19.90 9.89
N HIS A 164 -12.18 19.83 10.70
CA HIS A 164 -13.53 19.60 10.21
C HIS A 164 -13.99 20.72 9.25
N HIS A 165 -14.65 20.35 8.16
CA HIS A 165 -15.18 21.26 7.16
C HIS A 165 -16.63 20.92 6.77
N THR A 166 -17.23 21.70 5.86
CA THR A 166 -18.66 21.62 5.52
C THR A 166 -19.08 20.28 4.92
N GLU A 167 -18.17 19.64 4.19
CA GLU A 167 -18.35 18.38 3.47
C GLU A 167 -18.23 17.17 4.40
N ASP A 168 -17.85 17.36 5.68
CA ASP A 168 -17.96 16.34 6.73
C ASP A 168 -19.42 16.09 7.19
N LEU A 169 -20.40 16.78 6.59
CA LEU A 169 -21.81 16.68 6.96
C LEU A 169 -22.64 15.90 5.93
N PRO A 170 -23.54 15.00 6.38
CA PRO A 170 -23.82 14.62 7.78
C PRO A 170 -22.81 13.61 8.37
N VAL A 171 -21.88 13.12 7.55
CA VAL A 171 -20.86 12.12 7.91
C VAL A 171 -19.59 12.43 7.12
N THR A 172 -18.42 12.39 7.77
CA THR A 172 -17.11 12.51 7.12
C THR A 172 -16.97 11.50 5.97
N PRO A 173 -16.63 11.96 4.75
CA PRO A 173 -16.49 11.08 3.59
C PRO A 173 -15.19 10.28 3.68
N THR A 174 -15.21 9.04 3.19
CA THR A 174 -14.05 8.15 3.27
C THR A 174 -12.92 8.42 2.25
N PRO A 175 -13.16 8.99 1.05
CA PRO A 175 -12.09 9.42 0.15
C PRO A 175 -11.21 10.51 0.79
N GLY A 176 -9.89 10.33 0.76
CA GLY A 176 -8.92 11.28 1.34
C GLY A 176 -8.63 11.07 2.83
N MET A 177 -9.47 10.33 3.56
CA MET A 177 -9.31 10.08 5.01
C MET A 177 -8.53 8.79 5.33
N GLY A 178 -8.07 8.05 4.32
CA GLY A 178 -7.31 6.82 4.49
C GLY A 178 -5.83 7.05 4.74
N VAL A 179 -5.30 6.45 5.80
CA VAL A 179 -3.85 6.25 6.02
C VAL A 179 -3.45 4.83 5.64
N SER A 180 -2.18 4.63 5.26
CA SER A 180 -1.66 3.32 4.84
C SER A 180 -0.14 3.20 4.95
N PHE A 181 0.36 2.01 5.28
CA PHE A 181 1.74 1.60 5.02
C PHE A 181 1.76 0.28 4.23
N TYR A 182 2.88 0.02 3.55
CA TYR A 182 3.06 -1.14 2.68
C TYR A 182 4.26 -1.96 3.15
N LEU A 183 4.07 -3.28 3.30
CA LEU A 183 5.17 -4.22 3.39
C LEU A 183 5.48 -4.74 1.98
N LEU A 184 6.60 -4.28 1.42
CA LEU A 184 7.06 -4.65 0.07
C LEU A 184 8.31 -5.53 0.14
N PRO A 185 8.38 -6.63 -0.61
CA PRO A 185 9.61 -7.40 -0.75
C PRO A 185 10.66 -6.58 -1.50
N TYR A 186 11.83 -6.42 -0.90
CA TYR A 186 12.98 -5.78 -1.51
C TYR A 186 14.15 -6.78 -1.55
N ASN A 187 14.52 -7.23 -2.75
CA ASN A 187 15.49 -8.32 -2.97
C ASN A 187 15.18 -9.62 -2.19
N TYR A 188 13.90 -9.87 -1.87
CA TYR A 188 13.48 -11.07 -1.15
C TYR A 188 13.35 -12.30 -2.08
N PHE A 189 12.84 -12.08 -3.29
CA PHE A 189 12.70 -13.05 -4.37
C PHE A 189 13.74 -12.77 -5.46
N ASP A 190 14.10 -13.79 -6.24
CA ASP A 190 15.08 -13.68 -7.34
C ASP A 190 14.50 -12.92 -8.56
N GLU A 191 13.18 -12.89 -8.70
CA GLU A 191 12.43 -12.18 -9.75
C GLU A 191 11.04 -11.74 -9.22
N ASP A 192 10.23 -11.08 -10.06
CA ASP A 192 8.84 -10.72 -9.72
C ASP A 192 8.01 -11.99 -9.47
N PRO A 193 7.53 -12.27 -8.23
CA PRO A 193 6.74 -13.47 -7.94
C PRO A 193 5.38 -13.50 -8.68
N ALA A 194 4.98 -12.42 -9.36
CA ALA A 194 3.80 -12.40 -10.22
C ALA A 194 4.11 -12.77 -11.70
N ILE A 195 5.34 -13.15 -12.04
CA ILE A 195 5.69 -13.59 -13.41
C ILE A 195 4.98 -14.90 -13.79
N SER A 196 4.84 -15.82 -12.84
CA SER A 196 4.12 -17.10 -12.96
C SER A 196 2.59 -16.96 -12.93
N SER A 197 2.05 -15.74 -12.79
CA SER A 197 0.61 -15.54 -12.71
C SER A 197 -0.11 -15.94 -13.99
N LEU A 198 -1.12 -16.80 -13.83
CA LEU A 198 -1.99 -17.24 -14.91
C LEU A 198 -2.81 -16.06 -15.48
N ASN A 199 -3.03 -15.01 -14.69
CA ASN A 199 -3.83 -13.84 -15.06
C ASN A 199 -3.12 -12.85 -16.01
N ALA A 200 -1.93 -13.19 -16.51
CA ALA A 200 -1.20 -12.42 -17.52
C ALA A 200 -1.71 -12.71 -18.95
N VAL A 201 -1.94 -11.63 -19.71
CA VAL A 201 -2.31 -11.67 -21.13
C VAL A 201 -1.17 -11.09 -21.97
N ARG A 202 -0.77 -11.83 -23.00
CA ARG A 202 0.25 -11.40 -23.97
C ARG A 202 -0.32 -11.44 -25.39
N ILE A 203 -0.15 -10.34 -26.12
CA ILE A 203 -0.68 -10.14 -27.47
C ILE A 203 0.48 -9.86 -28.42
N GLU A 204 0.61 -10.69 -29.46
CA GLU A 204 1.69 -10.61 -30.44
C GLU A 204 1.12 -10.57 -31.88
N PRO A 205 1.62 -9.69 -32.75
CA PRO A 205 1.19 -9.62 -34.14
C PRO A 205 1.85 -10.76 -34.94
N ARG A 206 1.04 -11.57 -35.62
CA ARG A 206 1.55 -12.64 -36.49
C ARG A 206 1.52 -12.17 -37.94
N ILE A 207 2.69 -11.98 -38.54
CA ILE A 207 2.80 -11.65 -39.97
C ILE A 207 2.59 -12.95 -40.76
N ILE A 208 1.40 -13.12 -41.33
CA ILE A 208 1.11 -14.22 -42.25
C ILE A 208 1.19 -13.68 -43.69
N PRO A 209 1.95 -14.32 -44.60
CA PRO A 209 1.89 -13.97 -46.03
C PRO A 209 0.44 -14.01 -46.52
N ASN A 210 -0.01 -12.92 -47.14
CA ASN A 210 -1.39 -12.66 -47.61
C ASN A 210 -2.43 -12.22 -46.55
N LEU A 211 -2.13 -12.19 -45.24
CA LEU A 211 -3.02 -11.68 -44.19
C LEU A 211 -2.30 -10.60 -43.36
N ARG A 212 -2.51 -9.32 -43.70
CA ARG A 212 -1.71 -8.19 -43.15
C ARG A 212 -1.95 -7.87 -41.67
N HIS A 213 -3.03 -8.35 -41.05
CA HIS A 213 -3.45 -7.94 -39.70
C HIS A 213 -4.06 -9.10 -38.88
N LEU A 214 -3.25 -10.11 -38.52
CA LEU A 214 -3.63 -11.10 -37.50
C LEU A 214 -2.98 -10.77 -36.15
N LEU A 215 -3.79 -10.65 -35.11
CA LEU A 215 -3.30 -10.64 -33.73
C LEU A 215 -3.46 -12.03 -33.12
N THR A 216 -2.39 -12.51 -32.49
CA THR A 216 -2.44 -13.70 -31.65
C THR A 216 -2.56 -13.23 -30.21
N LEU A 217 -3.62 -13.65 -29.53
CA LEU A 217 -3.83 -13.40 -28.11
C LEU A 217 -3.53 -14.71 -27.36
N THR A 218 -2.45 -14.70 -26.60
CA THR A 218 -2.01 -15.81 -25.76
C THR A 218 -2.37 -15.47 -24.32
N VAL A 219 -3.28 -16.26 -23.73
CA VAL A 219 -3.56 -16.20 -22.29
C VAL A 219 -2.62 -17.20 -21.63
N MET A 220 -1.70 -16.71 -20.80
CA MET A 220 -0.67 -17.54 -20.16
C MET A 220 -1.29 -18.64 -19.28
N ALA A 221 -2.51 -18.42 -18.77
CA ALA A 221 -3.28 -19.33 -17.92
C ALA A 221 -3.48 -20.78 -18.40
N SER A 222 -3.46 -21.04 -19.72
CA SER A 222 -4.17 -22.23 -20.23
C SER A 222 -3.54 -22.96 -21.42
N ASN A 223 -2.40 -22.50 -21.93
CA ASN A 223 -1.84 -22.90 -23.23
C ASN A 223 -2.83 -22.77 -24.41
N LYS A 224 -4.00 -22.14 -24.22
CA LYS A 224 -4.98 -21.87 -25.29
C LYS A 224 -4.58 -20.59 -26.01
N VAL A 225 -4.10 -20.76 -27.23
CA VAL A 225 -3.81 -19.65 -28.15
C VAL A 225 -5.11 -19.30 -28.88
N CYS A 226 -5.59 -18.08 -28.71
CA CYS A 226 -6.75 -17.55 -29.43
C CYS A 226 -6.28 -16.55 -30.50
N SER A 227 -6.58 -16.82 -31.77
CA SER A 227 -6.30 -15.86 -32.86
C SER A 227 -7.48 -14.94 -33.08
N VAL A 228 -7.27 -13.63 -32.98
CA VAL A 228 -8.30 -12.61 -33.19
C VAL A 228 -8.03 -11.89 -34.52
N TYR A 229 -8.95 -12.07 -35.47
CA TYR A 229 -8.90 -11.42 -36.78
C TYR A 229 -9.50 -10.02 -36.68
N LEU A 230 -8.64 -8.99 -36.66
CA LEU A 230 -9.09 -7.61 -36.82
C LEU A 230 -9.37 -7.33 -38.30
N LYS A 231 -10.63 -7.45 -38.68
CA LYS A 231 -11.13 -6.97 -39.97
C LYS A 231 -11.24 -5.45 -39.92
N LYS A 232 -10.63 -4.76 -40.89
CA LYS A 232 -10.93 -3.35 -41.19
C LYS A 232 -12.30 -3.23 -41.86
#